data_AF-A0A1K2IR34-F1
#
_entry.id   AF-A0A1K2IR34-F1
#
_cell.length_a   1.000
_cell.length_b   1.000
_cell.length_c   1.000
_cell.angle_alpha   90.00
_cell.angle_beta   90.00
_cell.angle_gamma   90.00
#
_symmetry.space_group_name_H-M   'P 1'
#
loop_
_entity.id
_entity.type
_entity.pdbx_description
1 polymer ?
#
loop_
_entity_poly.entity_id
_entity_poly.type
_entity_poly.pdbx_seq_one_letter_code
_entity_poly.pdbx_strand_id
1 'polypeptide(L)'
;MASSKKKRETLFNQFSGQLSSLALEGLLDFELKYERTFICPVCMKQFSEDALDTTKENFLTLEDAPPKSLGGTANSLSCKKCNNEFGHQIDYHLTEYLNEIDLHSFLPNTGSKATVTHKEIKVQGTVNVNENGKMTITHLKKVNKPGTLKEYVSKTGDGDITNIQFPATRVEYKKFEIALLKSAYFMAFEKYGYPLILSKTFDVIREQLNNPEKEIYPIGFWSKQSVFKTINSGVYQIITKGFEGFQAIFTLKTKASESGYGVYLPVSAKTYKNVIDSLKIQEAGFALQYMNYAESDFFNDKSNQKMCVEFMAKKGK
;
A
#
# COMPACT_ATOMS: atom_id res chain seq x y z
N MET A 1 20.03 4.16 -14.59
CA MET A 1 19.12 4.02 -15.75
C MET A 1 19.16 2.62 -16.35
N ALA A 2 20.33 2.05 -16.67
CA ALA A 2 20.44 0.69 -17.21
C ALA A 2 19.86 -0.41 -16.28
N SER A 3 20.03 -0.30 -14.96
CA SER A 3 19.49 -1.26 -13.99
C SER A 3 17.96 -1.30 -13.95
N SER A 4 17.30 -0.14 -14.04
CA SER A 4 15.84 -0.04 -14.07
C SER A 4 15.26 -0.58 -15.39
N LYS A 5 15.92 -0.30 -16.53
CA LYS A 5 15.55 -0.89 -17.82
C LYS A 5 15.60 -2.43 -17.78
N LYS A 6 16.72 -2.99 -17.33
CA LYS A 6 16.91 -4.44 -17.21
C LYS A 6 15.87 -5.07 -16.26
N LYS A 7 15.54 -4.42 -15.15
CA LYS A 7 14.50 -4.91 -14.22
C LYS A 7 13.13 -4.95 -14.89
N ARG A 8 12.74 -3.90 -15.63
CA ARG A 8 11.46 -3.89 -16.36
C ARG A 8 11.39 -4.95 -17.46
N GLU A 9 12.47 -5.14 -18.21
CA GLU A 9 12.57 -6.22 -19.20
C GLU A 9 12.41 -7.60 -18.54
N THR A 10 13.10 -7.83 -17.41
CA THR A 10 13.01 -9.10 -16.67
C THR A 10 11.59 -9.39 -16.21
N LEU A 11 10.93 -8.41 -15.58
CA LEU A 11 9.56 -8.55 -15.11
C LEU A 11 8.59 -8.73 -16.28
N PHE A 12 8.73 -7.96 -17.37
CA PHE A 12 7.90 -8.11 -18.55
C PHE A 12 8.01 -9.54 -19.12
N ASN A 13 9.23 -10.07 -19.24
CA ASN A 13 9.46 -11.43 -19.73
C ASN A 13 8.77 -12.46 -18.84
N GLN A 14 8.90 -12.32 -17.52
CA GLN A 14 8.30 -13.23 -16.54
C GLN A 14 6.76 -13.22 -16.62
N PHE A 15 6.13 -12.05 -16.56
CA PHE A 15 4.67 -11.92 -16.61
C PHE A 15 4.10 -12.28 -17.98
N SER A 16 4.77 -11.89 -19.06
CA SER A 16 4.36 -12.28 -20.42
C SER A 16 4.48 -13.78 -20.64
N GLY A 17 5.55 -14.42 -20.16
CA GLY A 17 5.71 -15.87 -20.23
C GLY A 17 4.62 -16.63 -19.48
N GLN A 18 4.22 -16.13 -18.31
CA GLN A 18 3.08 -16.69 -17.57
C GLN A 18 1.78 -16.59 -18.37
N LEU A 19 1.48 -15.44 -19.00
CA LEU A 19 0.28 -15.32 -19.85
C LEU A 19 0.31 -16.27 -21.05
N SER A 20 1.45 -16.40 -21.72
CA SER A 20 1.61 -17.34 -22.82
C SER A 20 1.38 -18.79 -22.34
N SER A 21 1.88 -19.15 -21.16
CA SER A 21 1.63 -20.46 -20.53
C SER A 21 0.13 -20.68 -20.29
N LEU A 22 -0.56 -19.70 -19.68
CA LEU A 22 -1.99 -19.79 -19.44
C LEU A 22 -2.82 -19.91 -20.73
N ALA A 23 -2.44 -19.18 -21.79
CA ALA A 23 -3.09 -19.25 -23.09
C ALA A 23 -2.94 -20.65 -23.72
N LEU A 24 -1.72 -21.21 -23.70
CA LEU A 24 -1.44 -22.55 -24.25
C LEU A 24 -2.18 -23.66 -23.51
N GLU A 25 -2.38 -23.52 -22.21
CA GLU A 25 -3.15 -24.46 -21.39
C GLU A 25 -4.68 -24.24 -21.46
N GLY A 26 -5.15 -23.28 -22.27
CA GLY A 26 -6.58 -22.97 -22.41
C GLY A 26 -7.22 -22.39 -21.15
N LEU A 27 -6.42 -21.73 -20.30
CA LEU A 27 -6.85 -21.17 -19.01
C LEU A 27 -7.29 -19.70 -19.11
N LEU A 28 -7.23 -19.09 -20.31
CA LEU A 28 -7.73 -17.74 -20.58
C LEU A 28 -9.07 -17.82 -21.32
N ASP A 29 -9.99 -16.93 -20.97
CA ASP A 29 -11.29 -16.75 -21.63
C ASP A 29 -11.30 -15.63 -22.68
N PHE A 30 -10.12 -15.09 -23.02
CA PHE A 30 -9.92 -14.04 -24.01
C PHE A 30 -8.61 -14.22 -24.78
N GLU A 31 -8.51 -13.57 -25.94
CA GLU A 31 -7.31 -13.60 -26.78
C GLU A 31 -6.29 -12.54 -26.36
N LEU A 32 -5.00 -12.92 -26.45
CA LEU A 32 -3.89 -12.01 -26.27
C LEU A 32 -3.65 -11.21 -27.55
N LYS A 33 -3.58 -9.89 -27.43
CA LYS A 33 -3.41 -8.95 -28.54
C LYS A 33 -2.02 -9.03 -29.18
N TYR A 34 -1.03 -9.44 -28.40
CA TYR A 34 0.36 -9.52 -28.82
C TYR A 34 0.94 -10.91 -28.48
N GLU A 35 1.89 -11.39 -29.28
CA GLU A 35 2.61 -12.64 -28.98
C GLU A 35 3.26 -12.59 -27.60
N ARG A 36 3.92 -11.46 -27.30
CA ARG A 36 4.46 -11.15 -25.99
C ARG A 36 3.62 -10.05 -25.35
N THR A 37 2.59 -10.49 -24.62
CA THR A 37 1.63 -9.60 -23.96
C THR A 37 1.95 -9.45 -22.48
N PHE A 38 1.91 -8.22 -21.99
CA PHE A 38 1.73 -7.89 -20.58
C PHE A 38 0.36 -7.22 -20.37
N ILE A 39 -0.39 -7.66 -19.37
CA ILE A 39 -1.65 -7.02 -18.97
C ILE A 39 -1.40 -6.18 -17.72
N CYS A 40 -1.67 -4.87 -17.79
CA CYS A 40 -1.60 -4.04 -16.59
C CYS A 40 -2.61 -4.54 -15.55
N PRO A 41 -2.17 -4.86 -14.32
CA PRO A 41 -3.04 -5.49 -13.32
C PRO A 41 -4.17 -4.57 -12.82
N VAL A 42 -4.14 -3.29 -13.16
CA VAL A 42 -5.11 -2.29 -12.69
C VAL A 42 -6.18 -2.03 -13.74
N CYS A 43 -5.76 -1.60 -14.93
CA CYS A 43 -6.67 -1.17 -15.99
C CYS A 43 -6.97 -2.26 -17.02
N MET A 44 -6.36 -3.44 -16.87
CA MET A 44 -6.53 -4.61 -17.74
C MET A 44 -6.15 -4.38 -19.22
N LYS A 45 -5.51 -3.25 -19.55
CA LYS A 45 -4.99 -2.98 -20.89
C LYS A 45 -3.81 -3.90 -21.19
N GLN A 46 -3.78 -4.41 -22.42
CA GLN A 46 -2.70 -5.25 -22.93
C GLN A 46 -1.60 -4.37 -23.57
N PHE A 47 -0.34 -4.72 -23.33
CA PHE A 47 0.86 -4.02 -23.79
C PHE A 47 1.83 -5.01 -24.44
N SER A 48 2.49 -4.57 -25.52
CA SER A 48 3.63 -5.27 -26.13
C SER A 48 4.95 -4.83 -25.49
N GLU A 49 6.06 -5.42 -25.94
CA GLU A 49 7.42 -4.99 -25.57
C GLU A 49 7.71 -3.53 -25.88
N ASP A 50 7.04 -2.93 -26.87
CA ASP A 50 7.20 -1.51 -27.19
C ASP A 50 6.88 -0.60 -26.00
N ALA A 51 6.07 -1.08 -25.06
CA ALA A 51 5.75 -0.35 -23.84
C ALA A 51 6.91 -0.32 -22.83
N LEU A 52 8.05 -0.97 -23.09
CA LEU A 52 9.27 -0.82 -22.28
C LEU A 52 10.04 0.47 -22.61
N ASP A 53 9.80 1.04 -23.80
CA ASP A 53 10.36 2.31 -24.24
C ASP A 53 9.76 3.48 -23.44
N THR A 54 10.61 4.16 -22.66
CA THR A 54 10.19 5.28 -21.78
C THR A 54 9.83 6.55 -22.53
N THR A 55 10.07 6.61 -23.84
CA THR A 55 9.64 7.74 -24.68
C THR A 55 8.15 7.67 -25.04
N LYS A 56 7.52 6.50 -24.90
CA LYS A 56 6.08 6.33 -25.11
C LYS A 56 5.29 7.06 -24.03
N GLU A 57 4.11 7.57 -24.38
CA GLU A 57 3.26 8.31 -23.44
C GLU A 57 2.89 7.48 -22.20
N ASN A 58 2.46 6.23 -22.42
CA ASN A 58 2.02 5.31 -21.39
C ASN A 58 2.82 4.00 -21.39
N PHE A 59 4.11 4.11 -21.06
CA PHE A 59 5.03 2.97 -20.94
C PHE A 59 4.81 2.19 -19.62
N LEU A 60 5.38 0.99 -19.51
CA LEU A 60 5.36 0.17 -18.31
C LEU A 60 6.39 0.66 -17.29
N THR A 61 5.93 0.95 -16.09
CA THR A 61 6.71 1.41 -14.95
C THR A 61 6.86 0.31 -13.91
N LEU A 62 7.95 0.39 -13.15
CA LEU A 62 8.10 -0.37 -11.91
C LEU A 62 7.04 0.07 -10.90
N GLU A 63 6.37 -0.88 -10.26
CA GLU A 63 5.38 -0.61 -9.21
C GLU A 63 5.91 -1.11 -7.87
N ASP A 64 6.04 -0.21 -6.89
CA ASP A 64 6.45 -0.54 -5.53
C ASP A 64 5.24 -1.00 -4.69
N ALA A 65 5.38 -2.16 -4.03
CA ALA A 65 4.38 -2.66 -3.09
C ALA A 65 5.05 -3.15 -1.79
N PRO A 66 4.82 -2.48 -0.64
CA PRO A 66 4.21 -1.15 -0.47
C PRO A 66 4.99 0.00 -1.16
N PRO A 67 4.58 1.27 -1.06
CA PRO A 67 5.34 2.38 -1.62
C PRO A 67 6.79 2.42 -1.12
N LYS A 68 7.73 2.80 -1.99
CA LYS A 68 9.16 2.89 -1.67
C LYS A 68 9.47 3.83 -0.50
N SER A 69 8.71 4.91 -0.36
CA SER A 69 8.82 5.85 0.78
C SER A 69 8.61 5.17 2.14
N LEU A 70 7.96 4.00 2.15
CA LEU A 70 7.65 3.20 3.32
C LEU A 70 8.40 1.87 3.35
N GLY A 71 9.50 1.76 2.59
CA GLY A 71 10.39 0.61 2.61
C GLY A 71 10.02 -0.53 1.64
N GLY A 72 9.01 -0.35 0.79
CA GLY A 72 8.67 -1.36 -0.20
C GLY A 72 9.61 -1.42 -1.39
N THR A 73 9.39 -2.42 -2.24
CA THR A 73 10.27 -2.75 -3.38
C THR A 73 9.45 -2.97 -4.63
N ALA A 74 9.93 -2.50 -5.78
CA ALA A 74 9.23 -2.73 -7.02
C ALA A 74 9.51 -4.10 -7.66
N ASN A 75 8.71 -5.13 -7.34
CA ASN A 75 8.82 -6.45 -7.99
C ASN A 75 7.69 -6.72 -8.98
N SER A 76 6.94 -5.68 -9.36
CA SER A 76 5.91 -5.76 -10.39
C SER A 76 5.97 -4.59 -11.38
N LEU A 77 5.07 -4.65 -12.36
CA LEU A 77 4.85 -3.63 -13.37
C LEU A 77 3.40 -3.14 -13.36
N SER A 78 3.24 -1.87 -13.69
CA SER A 78 1.96 -1.24 -14.02
C SER A 78 2.19 -0.24 -15.16
N CYS A 79 1.13 0.21 -15.83
CA CYS A 79 1.30 1.29 -16.82
C CYS A 79 1.48 2.63 -16.11
N LYS A 80 2.27 3.52 -16.71
CA LYS A 80 2.59 4.85 -16.17
C LYS A 80 1.35 5.63 -15.73
N LYS A 81 0.27 5.58 -16.52
CA LYS A 81 -1.00 6.24 -16.19
C LYS A 81 -1.55 5.78 -14.85
N CYS A 82 -1.65 4.46 -14.63
CA CYS A 82 -2.15 3.91 -13.36
C CYS A 82 -1.20 4.22 -12.20
N ASN A 83 0.10 4.04 -12.39
CA ASN A 83 1.09 4.28 -11.35
C ASN A 83 1.09 5.74 -10.87
N ASN A 84 1.08 6.68 -11.81
CA ASN A 84 1.02 8.11 -11.49
C ASN A 84 -0.27 8.50 -10.76
N GLU A 85 -1.41 7.99 -11.22
CA GLU A 85 -2.71 8.25 -10.59
C GLU A 85 -2.70 7.79 -9.12
N PHE A 86 -2.19 6.58 -8.87
CA PHE A 86 -2.07 6.04 -7.51
C PHE A 86 -1.13 6.85 -6.62
N GLY A 87 0.03 7.26 -7.15
CA GLY A 87 0.98 8.07 -6.40
C GLY A 87 0.37 9.37 -5.87
N HIS A 88 -0.47 10.01 -6.68
CA HIS A 88 -1.12 11.28 -6.32
C HIS A 88 -2.41 11.12 -5.51
N GLN A 89 -3.20 10.08 -5.77
CA GLN A 89 -4.54 9.93 -5.17
C GLN A 89 -4.60 8.97 -3.99
N ILE A 90 -3.63 8.06 -3.82
CA ILE A 90 -3.73 6.95 -2.88
C ILE A 90 -2.49 6.87 -2.00
N ASP A 91 -1.30 6.68 -2.58
CA ASP A 91 -0.07 6.39 -1.83
C ASP A 91 0.39 7.54 -0.93
N TYR A 92 0.11 8.78 -1.34
CA TYR A 92 0.32 9.98 -0.52
C TYR A 92 -0.35 9.87 0.84
N HIS A 93 -1.62 9.44 0.88
CA HIS A 93 -2.39 9.36 2.12
C HIS A 93 -1.82 8.30 3.07
N LEU A 94 -1.24 7.21 2.54
CA LEU A 94 -0.57 6.22 3.37
C LEU A 94 0.69 6.76 4.04
N THR A 95 1.54 7.40 3.25
CA THR A 95 2.82 7.95 3.75
C THR A 95 2.57 9.06 4.76
N GLU A 96 1.66 9.98 4.46
CA GLU A 96 1.36 11.11 5.35
C GLU A 96 0.70 10.68 6.64
N TYR A 97 -0.26 9.74 6.60
CA TYR A 97 -0.92 9.27 7.82
C TYR A 97 0.07 8.67 8.82
N LEU A 98 1.04 7.88 8.34
CA LEU A 98 2.07 7.31 9.21
C LEU A 98 3.01 8.40 9.76
N ASN A 99 3.44 9.34 8.93
CA ASN A 99 4.25 10.46 9.37
C ASN A 99 3.51 11.34 10.40
N GLU A 100 2.20 11.54 10.23
CA GLU A 100 1.35 12.27 11.17
C GLU A 100 1.24 11.54 12.50
N ILE A 101 1.00 10.23 12.52
CA ILE A 101 0.99 9.43 13.75
C ILE A 101 2.34 9.53 14.47
N ASP A 102 3.45 9.36 13.76
CA ASP A 102 4.79 9.42 14.33
C ASP A 102 5.07 10.80 14.93
N LEU A 103 4.69 11.86 14.21
CA LEU A 103 4.82 13.26 14.65
C LEU A 103 3.98 13.55 15.89
N HIS A 104 2.70 13.15 15.90
CA HIS A 104 1.79 13.35 17.03
C HIS A 104 2.18 12.53 18.27
N SER A 105 2.89 11.42 18.06
CA SER A 105 3.48 10.61 19.13
C SER A 105 4.86 11.13 19.56
N PHE A 106 5.35 12.23 18.97
CA PHE A 106 6.67 12.82 19.22
C PHE A 106 7.80 11.78 19.14
N LEU A 107 7.74 10.88 18.16
CA LEU A 107 8.78 9.87 18.00
C LEU A 107 10.11 10.51 17.56
N PRO A 108 11.26 9.89 17.87
CA PRO A 108 12.55 10.35 17.36
C PRO A 108 12.58 10.54 15.85
N ASN A 109 13.37 11.50 15.39
CA ASN A 109 13.56 11.85 13.98
C ASN A 109 12.28 12.37 13.28
N THR A 110 11.34 12.92 14.04
CA THR A 110 10.15 13.59 13.53
C THR A 110 10.28 15.10 13.64
N GLY A 111 9.53 15.82 12.81
CA GLY A 111 9.44 17.27 12.91
C GLY A 111 8.44 17.86 11.94
N SER A 112 7.85 18.98 12.34
CA SER A 112 6.89 19.70 11.51
C SER A 112 6.81 21.17 11.93
N LYS A 113 6.27 21.99 11.03
CA LYS A 113 5.84 23.34 11.40
C LYS A 113 4.68 23.24 12.38
N ALA A 114 4.61 24.14 13.33
CA ALA A 114 3.52 24.19 14.29
C ALA A 114 3.24 25.64 14.70
N THR A 115 1.98 25.89 15.02
CA THR A 115 1.58 27.09 15.78
C THR A 115 1.74 26.77 17.26
N VAL A 116 2.48 27.61 17.97
CA VAL A 116 2.70 27.49 19.41
C VAL A 116 2.01 28.65 20.10
N THR A 117 1.19 28.34 21.09
CA THR A 117 0.38 29.31 21.83
C THR A 117 0.74 29.29 23.31
N HIS A 118 1.01 30.46 23.86
CA HIS A 118 1.22 30.63 25.30
C HIS A 118 0.63 31.97 25.75
N LYS A 119 -0.20 31.98 26.81
CA LYS A 119 -0.89 33.17 27.32
C LYS A 119 -1.57 33.98 26.20
N GLU A 120 -2.30 33.28 25.34
CA GLU A 120 -3.01 33.79 24.14
C GLU A 120 -2.13 34.35 23.00
N ILE A 121 -0.80 34.37 23.17
CA ILE A 121 0.14 34.80 22.13
C ILE A 121 0.47 33.61 21.24
N LYS A 122 0.23 33.78 19.93
CA LYS A 122 0.50 32.77 18.90
C LYS A 122 1.76 33.11 18.13
N VAL A 123 2.66 32.14 18.01
CA VAL A 123 3.86 32.22 17.16
C VAL A 123 4.01 30.95 16.33
N GLN A 124 4.65 31.06 15.18
CA GLN A 124 5.01 29.94 14.32
C GLN A 124 6.41 29.43 14.67
N GLY A 125 6.57 28.12 14.70
CA GLY A 125 7.86 27.47 14.89
C GLY A 125 7.94 26.14 14.16
N THR A 126 9.10 25.51 14.25
CA THR A 126 9.29 24.11 13.86
C THR A 126 9.54 23.32 15.12
N VAL A 127 8.69 22.32 15.36
CA VAL A 127 8.90 21.30 16.40
C VAL A 127 9.75 20.20 15.76
N ASN A 128 10.84 19.81 16.42
CA ASN A 128 11.66 18.67 16.03
C ASN A 128 11.93 17.78 17.23
N VAL A 129 11.87 16.48 17.05
CA VAL A 129 12.31 15.48 18.02
C VAL A 129 13.56 14.81 17.45
N ASN A 130 14.70 14.98 18.11
CA ASN A 130 15.94 14.37 17.64
C ASN A 130 16.00 12.87 17.94
N GLU A 131 17.09 12.22 17.51
CA GLU A 131 17.33 10.79 17.74
C GLU A 131 17.28 10.36 19.23
N ASN A 132 17.59 11.28 20.15
CA ASN A 132 17.60 11.04 21.59
C ASN A 132 16.25 11.37 22.25
N GLY A 133 15.20 11.64 21.47
CA GLY A 133 13.87 12.03 21.99
C GLY A 133 13.80 13.46 22.52
N LYS A 134 14.85 14.27 22.38
CA LYS A 134 14.82 15.67 22.81
C LYS A 134 13.97 16.48 21.83
N MET A 135 12.84 16.98 22.33
CA MET A 135 11.99 17.92 21.60
C MET A 135 12.58 19.33 21.64
N THR A 136 12.67 19.99 20.49
CA THR A 136 13.08 21.40 20.35
C THR A 136 12.07 22.14 19.49
N ILE A 137 11.67 23.32 19.95
CA ILE A 137 10.81 24.23 19.19
C ILE A 137 11.66 25.43 18.76
N THR A 138 11.83 25.59 17.46
CA THR A 138 12.59 26.71 16.89
C THR A 138 11.64 27.71 16.25
N HIS A 139 11.51 28.90 16.84
CA HIS A 139 10.68 29.97 16.29
C HIS A 139 11.37 30.69 15.12
N LEU A 140 10.69 30.78 13.99
CA LEU A 140 11.25 31.37 12.77
C LEU A 140 11.04 32.89 12.77
N LYS A 141 12.12 33.67 12.96
CA LYS A 141 12.06 35.15 12.98
C LYS A 141 11.38 35.76 11.75
N LYS A 142 11.60 35.18 10.56
CA LYS A 142 11.04 35.69 9.29
C LYS A 142 9.54 35.45 9.13
N VAL A 143 8.97 34.47 9.83
CA VAL A 143 7.56 34.08 9.71
C VAL A 143 6.71 34.81 10.74
N ASN A 144 7.29 35.18 11.89
CA ASN A 144 6.59 35.86 12.97
C ASN A 144 6.74 37.38 12.88
N LYS A 145 5.72 38.11 13.32
CA LYS A 145 5.85 39.55 13.58
C LYS A 145 6.88 39.77 14.70
N PRO A 146 7.89 40.64 14.52
CA PRO A 146 8.96 40.82 15.52
C PRO A 146 8.46 41.19 16.92
N GLY A 147 7.44 42.06 17.02
CA GLY A 147 6.84 42.44 18.31
C GLY A 147 6.19 41.26 19.02
N THR A 148 5.36 40.49 18.31
CA THR A 148 4.68 39.30 18.84
C THR A 148 5.67 38.23 19.28
N LEU A 149 6.74 37.98 18.52
CA LEU A 149 7.76 37.00 18.90
C LEU A 149 8.53 37.44 20.14
N LYS A 150 8.89 38.73 20.25
CA LYS A 150 9.56 39.27 21.45
C LYS A 150 8.67 39.11 22.68
N GLU A 151 7.39 39.44 22.56
CA GLU A 151 6.41 39.29 23.64
C GLU A 151 6.22 37.83 24.06
N TYR A 152 6.12 36.91 23.08
CA TYR A 152 6.05 35.49 23.35
C TYR A 152 7.27 35.01 24.15
N VAL A 153 8.48 35.36 23.70
CA VAL A 153 9.74 34.97 24.37
C VAL A 153 9.83 35.57 25.77
N SER A 154 9.43 36.83 25.97
CA SER A 154 9.50 37.46 27.30
C SER A 154 8.50 36.89 28.30
N LYS A 155 7.39 36.30 27.83
CA LYS A 155 6.33 35.75 28.69
C LYS A 155 6.43 34.24 28.90
N THR A 156 7.38 33.56 28.24
CA THR A 156 7.57 32.10 28.28
C THR A 156 8.86 31.79 29.02
N GLY A 157 8.75 31.09 30.14
CA GLY A 157 9.85 30.67 31.01
C GLY A 157 9.87 29.17 31.26
N ASP A 158 10.76 28.75 32.16
CA ASP A 158 10.87 27.35 32.59
C ASP A 158 9.61 26.92 33.35
N GLY A 159 9.14 25.69 33.11
CA GLY A 159 7.90 25.15 33.69
C GLY A 159 6.59 25.66 33.08
N ASP A 160 6.61 26.63 32.16
CA ASP A 160 5.40 27.11 31.49
C ASP A 160 4.81 26.05 30.56
N ILE A 161 3.47 25.96 30.53
CA ILE A 161 2.74 25.07 29.63
C ILE A 161 2.39 25.83 28.35
N THR A 162 2.81 25.29 27.21
CA THR A 162 2.49 25.83 25.89
C THR A 162 1.63 24.85 25.10
N ASN A 163 0.73 25.36 24.27
CA ASN A 163 -0.07 24.54 23.38
C ASN A 163 0.57 24.48 21.99
N ILE A 164 0.77 23.26 21.47
CA ILE A 164 1.35 23.02 20.14
C ILE A 164 0.24 22.52 19.22
N GLN A 165 0.02 23.25 18.14
CA GLN A 165 -0.94 22.89 17.11
C GLN A 165 -0.22 22.63 15.79
N PHE A 166 -0.28 21.38 15.31
CA PHE A 166 0.20 21.01 13.99
C PHE A 166 -0.80 21.40 12.88
N PRO A 167 -0.36 21.53 11.62
CA PRO A 167 -1.23 21.77 10.48
C PRO A 167 -2.34 20.72 10.38
N ALA A 168 -3.49 21.13 9.84
CA ALA A 168 -4.57 20.20 9.56
C ALA A 168 -4.10 19.10 8.59
N THR A 169 -4.51 17.87 8.87
CA THR A 169 -4.22 16.72 8.03
C THR A 169 -4.84 16.88 6.64
N ARG A 170 -4.11 16.43 5.62
CA ARG A 170 -4.63 16.24 4.27
C ARG A 170 -4.96 14.78 3.98
N VAL A 171 -4.85 13.92 4.99
CA VAL A 171 -5.13 12.51 4.88
C VAL A 171 -6.64 12.30 4.84
N GLU A 172 -7.10 11.69 3.76
CA GLU A 172 -8.41 11.07 3.72
C GLU A 172 -8.23 9.61 4.16
N TYR A 173 -8.77 9.27 5.34
CA TYR A 173 -8.52 7.96 5.95
C TYR A 173 -8.91 6.78 5.06
N LYS A 174 -10.02 6.92 4.31
CA LYS A 174 -10.43 5.94 3.31
C LYS A 174 -9.36 5.68 2.25
N LYS A 175 -8.69 6.73 1.76
CA LYS A 175 -7.62 6.59 0.77
C LYS A 175 -6.35 5.98 1.38
N PHE A 176 -6.12 6.18 2.69
CA PHE A 176 -5.13 5.41 3.44
C PHE A 176 -5.46 3.90 3.42
N GLU A 177 -6.71 3.51 3.67
CA GLU A 177 -7.10 2.08 3.61
C GLU A 177 -6.94 1.53 2.19
N ILE A 178 -7.36 2.28 1.17
CA ILE A 178 -7.22 1.89 -0.24
C ILE A 178 -5.73 1.72 -0.62
N ALA A 179 -4.82 2.50 -0.04
CA ALA A 179 -3.39 2.34 -0.26
C ALA A 179 -2.83 1.04 0.34
N LEU A 180 -3.36 0.62 1.50
CA LEU A 180 -3.07 -0.71 2.07
C LEU A 180 -3.61 -1.80 1.13
N LEU A 181 -4.82 -1.63 0.60
CA LEU A 181 -5.41 -2.57 -0.38
C LEU A 181 -4.56 -2.68 -1.65
N LYS A 182 -4.09 -1.55 -2.20
CA LYS A 182 -3.18 -1.52 -3.35
C LYS A 182 -1.91 -2.31 -3.07
N SER A 183 -1.27 -2.05 -1.92
CA SER A 183 -0.04 -2.74 -1.53
C SER A 183 -0.24 -4.25 -1.47
N ALA A 184 -1.31 -4.69 -0.80
CA ALA A 184 -1.68 -6.10 -0.72
C ALA A 184 -2.01 -6.72 -2.09
N TYR A 185 -2.74 -6.00 -2.94
CA TYR A 185 -3.09 -6.44 -4.29
C TYR A 185 -1.85 -6.68 -5.14
N PHE A 186 -0.90 -5.75 -5.13
CA PHE A 186 0.35 -5.93 -5.87
C PHE A 186 1.24 -7.00 -5.26
N MET A 187 1.30 -7.16 -3.95
CA MET A 187 1.99 -8.30 -3.33
C MET A 187 1.39 -9.64 -3.78
N ALA A 188 0.06 -9.71 -3.91
CA ALA A 188 -0.61 -10.90 -4.43
C ALA A 188 -0.29 -11.13 -5.92
N PHE A 189 -0.23 -10.05 -6.71
CA PHE A 189 0.17 -10.12 -8.11
C PHE A 189 1.64 -10.55 -8.27
N GLU A 190 2.54 -10.07 -7.40
CA GLU A 190 3.94 -10.49 -7.37
C GLU A 190 4.09 -11.97 -7.03
N LYS A 191 3.26 -12.50 -6.13
CA LYS A 191 3.32 -13.91 -5.72
C LYS A 191 2.69 -14.86 -6.73
N TYR A 192 1.48 -14.55 -7.18
CA TYR A 192 0.64 -15.48 -7.96
C TYR A 192 0.55 -15.11 -9.43
N GLY A 193 0.71 -13.83 -9.78
CA GLY A 193 0.55 -13.34 -11.15
C GLY A 193 -0.88 -13.42 -11.67
N TYR A 194 -1.01 -13.60 -12.98
CA TYR A 194 -2.29 -13.67 -13.70
C TYR A 194 -3.25 -14.79 -13.30
N PRO A 195 -2.82 -16.00 -12.90
CA PRO A 195 -3.70 -17.04 -12.38
C PRO A 195 -4.66 -16.54 -11.28
N LEU A 196 -4.18 -15.64 -10.44
CA LEU A 196 -4.98 -15.04 -9.36
C LEU A 196 -5.71 -13.79 -9.83
N ILE A 197 -4.97 -12.80 -10.36
CA ILE A 197 -5.56 -11.48 -10.58
C ILE A 197 -6.58 -11.47 -11.72
N LEU A 198 -6.53 -12.37 -12.69
CA LEU A 198 -7.55 -12.44 -13.75
C LEU A 198 -8.89 -13.00 -13.25
N SER A 199 -8.95 -13.52 -12.01
CA SER A 199 -10.20 -13.92 -11.40
C SER A 199 -11.18 -12.75 -11.28
N LYS A 200 -12.45 -13.01 -11.59
CA LYS A 200 -13.57 -12.08 -11.37
C LYS A 200 -13.71 -11.65 -9.91
N THR A 201 -13.27 -12.49 -8.97
CA THR A 201 -13.25 -12.14 -7.54
C THR A 201 -12.39 -10.91 -7.26
N PHE A 202 -11.33 -10.68 -8.04
CA PHE A 202 -10.45 -9.52 -7.88
C PHE A 202 -10.92 -8.28 -8.67
N ASP A 203 -11.98 -8.38 -9.47
CA ASP A 203 -12.56 -7.22 -10.17
C ASP A 203 -12.97 -6.13 -9.18
N VAL A 204 -13.54 -6.50 -8.03
CA VAL A 204 -13.96 -5.54 -6.99
C VAL A 204 -12.79 -4.71 -6.45
N ILE A 205 -11.59 -5.30 -6.33
CA ILE A 205 -10.41 -4.58 -5.89
C ILE A 205 -9.95 -3.62 -6.99
N ARG A 206 -9.87 -4.09 -8.24
CA ARG A 206 -9.54 -3.21 -9.38
C ARG A 206 -10.52 -2.07 -9.53
N GLU A 207 -11.81 -2.33 -9.36
CA GLU A 207 -12.86 -1.32 -9.43
C GLU A 207 -12.65 -0.27 -8.33
N GLN A 208 -12.37 -0.68 -7.09
CA GLN A 208 -12.04 0.23 -6.00
C GLN A 208 -10.77 1.05 -6.27
N LEU A 209 -9.72 0.43 -6.80
CA LEU A 209 -8.46 1.13 -7.10
C LEU A 209 -8.63 2.16 -8.23
N ASN A 210 -9.46 1.88 -9.24
CA ASN A 210 -9.74 2.81 -10.33
C ASN A 210 -10.75 3.92 -9.95
N ASN A 211 -11.42 3.80 -8.80
CA ASN A 211 -12.41 4.76 -8.31
C ASN A 211 -12.20 5.02 -6.80
N PRO A 212 -11.05 5.57 -6.39
CA PRO A 212 -10.68 5.69 -4.98
C PRO A 212 -11.66 6.54 -4.14
N GLU A 213 -12.43 7.41 -4.79
CA GLU A 213 -13.50 8.20 -4.18
C GLU A 213 -14.76 7.38 -3.83
N LYS A 214 -15.02 6.27 -4.52
CA LYS A 214 -16.24 5.45 -4.35
C LYS A 214 -16.08 4.40 -3.26
N GLU A 215 -17.21 3.94 -2.70
CA GLU A 215 -17.26 2.85 -1.72
C GLU A 215 -17.66 1.55 -2.40
N ILE A 216 -16.67 0.84 -2.93
CA ILE A 216 -16.87 -0.41 -3.69
C ILE A 216 -16.42 -1.60 -2.84
N TYR A 217 -15.20 -1.53 -2.32
CA TYR A 217 -14.68 -2.50 -1.36
C TYR A 217 -15.00 -2.01 0.06
N PRO A 218 -15.52 -2.86 0.97
CA PRO A 218 -15.81 -2.47 2.35
C PRO A 218 -14.58 -1.88 3.03
N ILE A 219 -14.77 -1.04 4.04
CA ILE A 219 -13.70 -0.56 4.93
C ILE A 219 -13.36 -1.60 6.02
N GLY A 220 -12.23 -1.44 6.71
CA GLY A 220 -11.85 -2.28 7.86
C GLY A 220 -11.44 -3.72 7.49
N PHE A 221 -10.93 -3.92 6.29
CA PHE A 221 -10.40 -5.21 5.79
C PHE A 221 -8.94 -5.45 6.20
N TRP A 222 -8.40 -4.65 7.12
CA TRP A 222 -7.00 -4.71 7.51
C TRP A 222 -6.86 -4.59 9.03
N SER A 223 -5.70 -5.01 9.53
CA SER A 223 -5.32 -4.83 10.94
C SER A 223 -3.85 -4.46 11.05
N LYS A 224 -3.51 -3.64 12.05
CA LYS A 224 -2.13 -3.40 12.49
C LYS A 224 -1.84 -4.33 13.65
N GLN A 225 -0.79 -5.14 13.55
CA GLN A 225 -0.42 -6.08 14.62
C GLN A 225 1.09 -6.08 14.85
N SER A 226 1.51 -6.14 16.11
CA SER A 226 2.93 -6.20 16.50
C SER A 226 3.60 -7.53 16.11
N VAL A 227 2.80 -8.58 15.88
CA VAL A 227 3.28 -9.87 15.39
C VAL A 227 3.61 -9.84 13.90
N PHE A 228 3.05 -8.90 13.14
CA PHE A 228 3.38 -8.72 11.72
C PHE A 228 4.74 -8.03 11.59
N LYS A 229 5.72 -8.77 11.07
CA LYS A 229 7.12 -8.40 10.99
C LYS A 229 7.66 -8.80 9.61
N THR A 230 8.78 -8.21 9.21
CA THR A 230 9.40 -8.49 7.91
C THR A 230 9.64 -9.99 7.66
N ILE A 231 9.92 -10.79 8.70
CA ILE A 231 10.11 -12.25 8.60
C ILE A 231 8.84 -13.05 8.23
N ASN A 232 7.65 -12.47 8.45
CA ASN A 232 6.36 -13.07 8.09
C ASN A 232 5.62 -12.26 7.02
N SER A 233 6.35 -11.41 6.28
CA SER A 233 5.80 -10.73 5.12
C SER A 233 5.53 -11.75 4.00
N GLY A 234 4.38 -11.62 3.34
CA GLY A 234 3.96 -12.52 2.28
C GLY A 234 2.46 -12.50 2.05
N VAL A 235 1.97 -13.34 1.14
CA VAL A 235 0.54 -13.49 0.87
C VAL A 235 0.12 -14.92 1.16
N TYR A 236 -0.64 -15.08 2.23
CA TYR A 236 -1.06 -16.37 2.79
C TYR A 236 -2.50 -16.66 2.44
N GLN A 237 -2.86 -17.93 2.23
CA GLN A 237 -4.25 -18.33 2.15
C GLN A 237 -4.81 -18.50 3.56
N ILE A 238 -5.97 -17.90 3.83
CA ILE A 238 -6.69 -18.10 5.09
C ILE A 238 -7.52 -19.38 4.96
N ILE A 239 -7.28 -20.35 5.85
CA ILE A 239 -7.97 -21.65 5.88
C ILE A 239 -8.92 -21.78 7.08
N THR A 240 -8.99 -20.76 7.94
CA THR A 240 -10.02 -20.69 9.00
C THR A 240 -11.41 -20.72 8.36
N LYS A 241 -12.23 -21.68 8.79
CA LYS A 241 -13.60 -21.82 8.31
C LYS A 241 -14.40 -20.54 8.57
N GLY A 242 -15.05 -20.00 7.53
CA GLY A 242 -15.85 -18.78 7.60
C GLY A 242 -15.06 -17.49 7.39
N PHE A 243 -13.73 -17.57 7.25
CA PHE A 243 -12.85 -16.42 6.99
C PHE A 243 -11.98 -16.62 5.75
N GLU A 244 -12.35 -17.55 4.87
CA GLU A 244 -11.55 -17.93 3.72
C GLU A 244 -11.25 -16.70 2.85
N GLY A 245 -10.00 -16.60 2.41
CA GLY A 245 -9.46 -15.43 1.73
C GLY A 245 -7.96 -15.54 1.56
N PHE A 246 -7.32 -14.43 1.22
CA PHE A 246 -5.89 -14.25 1.38
C PHE A 246 -5.60 -13.16 2.40
N GLN A 247 -4.48 -13.32 3.11
CA GLN A 247 -3.92 -12.33 4.02
C GLN A 247 -2.58 -11.89 3.45
N ALA A 248 -2.50 -10.66 2.95
CA ALA A 248 -1.21 -10.03 2.67
C ALA A 248 -0.67 -9.44 3.98
N ILE A 249 0.52 -9.86 4.38
CA ILE A 249 1.24 -9.34 5.54
C ILE A 249 2.47 -8.59 5.04
N PHE A 250 2.67 -7.37 5.53
CA PHE A 250 3.84 -6.56 5.20
C PHE A 250 4.14 -5.54 6.30
N THR A 251 5.34 -5.00 6.27
CA THR A 251 5.76 -3.90 7.15
C THR A 251 5.79 -2.58 6.37
N LEU A 252 5.44 -1.50 7.05
CA LEU A 252 5.61 -0.13 6.58
C LEU A 252 6.61 0.55 7.50
N LYS A 253 7.63 1.16 6.91
CA LYS A 253 8.74 1.77 7.62
C LYS A 253 8.85 3.25 7.29
N THR A 254 8.60 4.10 8.27
CA THR A 254 8.92 5.53 8.19
C THR A 254 10.36 5.77 8.65
N LYS A 255 10.76 7.03 8.79
CA LYS A 255 12.05 7.37 9.42
C LYS A 255 12.06 7.13 10.93
N ALA A 256 10.89 7.07 11.56
CA ALA A 256 10.73 7.04 13.02
C ALA A 256 10.27 5.68 13.54
N SER A 257 9.49 4.93 12.76
CA SER A 257 8.88 3.68 13.21
C SER A 257 8.77 2.63 12.10
N GLU A 258 8.60 1.38 12.52
CA GLU A 258 8.21 0.25 11.66
C GLU A 258 6.92 -0.35 12.23
N SER A 259 5.95 -0.62 11.37
CA SER A 259 4.64 -1.15 11.76
C SER A 259 4.19 -2.25 10.80
N GLY A 260 3.70 -3.35 11.33
CA GLY A 260 3.18 -4.47 10.54
C GLY A 260 1.68 -4.39 10.28
N TYR A 261 1.29 -4.72 9.06
CA TYR A 261 -0.07 -4.67 8.55
C TYR A 261 -0.46 -6.00 7.94
N GLY A 262 -1.69 -6.42 8.21
CA GLY A 262 -2.35 -7.51 7.53
C GLY A 262 -3.55 -6.96 6.76
N VAL A 263 -3.62 -7.22 5.45
CA VAL A 263 -4.74 -6.85 4.56
C VAL A 263 -5.44 -8.10 4.00
N TYR A 264 -6.76 -8.17 4.15
CA TYR A 264 -7.60 -9.25 3.61
C TYR A 264 -7.93 -9.02 2.12
N LEU A 265 -7.74 -10.08 1.32
CA LEU A 265 -8.13 -10.15 -0.09
C LEU A 265 -9.12 -11.28 -0.31
N PRO A 266 -10.10 -11.12 -1.21
CA PRO A 266 -11.21 -12.05 -1.35
C PRO A 266 -10.84 -13.31 -2.15
N VAL A 267 -11.45 -14.44 -1.79
CA VAL A 267 -11.50 -15.65 -2.64
C VAL A 267 -12.88 -15.89 -3.25
N SER A 268 -13.91 -15.17 -2.79
CA SER A 268 -15.26 -15.23 -3.31
C SER A 268 -15.91 -13.85 -3.36
N ALA A 269 -16.52 -13.50 -4.49
CA ALA A 269 -17.31 -12.28 -4.65
C ALA A 269 -18.60 -12.28 -3.81
N LYS A 270 -19.03 -13.44 -3.30
CA LYS A 270 -20.27 -13.57 -2.51
C LYS A 270 -20.07 -13.35 -1.02
N THR A 271 -18.96 -13.83 -0.47
CA THR A 271 -18.78 -13.91 0.98
C THR A 271 -17.85 -12.84 1.55
N TYR A 272 -17.02 -12.18 0.73
CA TYR A 272 -15.95 -11.31 1.22
C TYR A 272 -16.44 -10.18 2.13
N LYS A 273 -17.63 -9.60 1.87
CA LYS A 273 -18.22 -8.56 2.74
C LYS A 273 -18.50 -9.12 4.14
N ASN A 274 -19.16 -10.28 4.21
CA ASN A 274 -19.46 -10.95 5.48
C ASN A 274 -18.18 -11.37 6.22
N VAL A 275 -17.14 -11.79 5.50
CA VAL A 275 -15.84 -12.11 6.09
C VAL A 275 -15.22 -10.86 6.72
N ILE A 276 -15.19 -9.74 5.98
CA ILE A 276 -14.66 -8.46 6.49
C ILE A 276 -15.46 -8.01 7.72
N ASP A 277 -16.79 -8.09 7.69
CA ASP A 277 -17.62 -7.71 8.84
C ASP A 277 -17.42 -8.64 10.04
N SER A 278 -17.22 -9.93 9.78
CA SER A 278 -16.87 -10.89 10.83
C SER A 278 -15.50 -10.58 11.43
N LEU A 279 -14.49 -10.23 10.63
CA LEU A 279 -13.15 -9.87 11.10
C LEU A 279 -13.17 -8.67 12.06
N LYS A 280 -14.04 -7.68 11.82
CA LYS A 280 -14.15 -6.47 12.65
C LYS A 280 -14.64 -6.72 14.08
N ILE A 281 -15.41 -7.78 14.29
CA ILE A 281 -16.05 -8.09 15.57
C ILE A 281 -15.31 -9.18 16.36
N GLN A 282 -14.16 -9.66 15.87
CA GLN A 282 -13.40 -10.68 16.57
C GLN A 282 -12.75 -10.12 17.84
N GLU A 283 -12.73 -10.94 18.89
CA GLU A 283 -12.13 -10.57 20.16
C GLU A 283 -10.60 -10.65 20.12
N ALA A 284 -9.96 -9.97 21.06
CA ALA A 284 -8.51 -10.07 21.25
C ALA A 284 -8.09 -11.54 21.48
N GLY A 285 -7.05 -11.97 20.77
CA GLY A 285 -6.57 -13.36 20.82
C GLY A 285 -7.17 -14.28 19.75
N PHE A 286 -8.17 -13.82 18.97
CA PHE A 286 -8.59 -14.53 17.77
C PHE A 286 -7.42 -14.65 16.77
N ALA A 287 -7.20 -15.87 16.26
CA ALA A 287 -6.11 -16.17 15.36
C ALA A 287 -6.63 -16.87 14.10
N LEU A 288 -6.19 -16.39 12.94
CA LEU A 288 -6.42 -17.05 11.68
C LEU A 288 -5.39 -18.16 11.45
N GLN A 289 -5.85 -19.26 10.88
CA GLN A 289 -5.02 -20.33 10.36
C GLN A 289 -4.68 -20.03 8.91
N TYR A 290 -3.40 -20.23 8.57
CA TYR A 290 -2.85 -19.89 7.27
C TYR A 290 -2.24 -21.10 6.58
N MET A 291 -2.36 -21.14 5.27
CA MET A 291 -1.54 -21.98 4.40
C MET A 291 -0.55 -21.08 3.64
N ASN A 292 0.72 -21.47 3.67
CA ASN A 292 1.80 -20.73 3.01
C ASN A 292 2.24 -21.47 1.74
N TYR A 293 2.21 -20.77 0.62
CA TYR A 293 2.68 -21.27 -0.68
C TYR A 293 4.04 -20.67 -1.08
N ALA A 294 4.89 -20.28 -0.12
CA ALA A 294 6.18 -19.62 -0.36
C ALA A 294 7.02 -20.35 -1.42
N GLU A 295 7.12 -21.68 -1.32
CA GLU A 295 7.89 -22.54 -2.23
C GLU A 295 7.18 -22.89 -3.55
N SER A 296 5.90 -22.53 -3.71
CA SER A 296 5.16 -22.76 -4.95
C SER A 296 5.52 -21.70 -5.99
N ASP A 297 5.96 -22.16 -7.17
CA ASP A 297 6.18 -21.33 -8.36
C ASP A 297 4.87 -21.22 -9.15
N PHE A 298 4.24 -20.04 -9.17
CA PHE A 298 3.05 -19.81 -9.98
C PHE A 298 3.37 -19.23 -11.37
N PHE A 299 4.64 -18.92 -11.67
CA PHE A 299 5.07 -18.31 -12.93
C PHE A 299 5.50 -19.34 -13.97
N ASN A 300 6.17 -20.42 -13.55
CA ASN A 300 6.69 -21.42 -14.49
C ASN A 300 6.06 -22.81 -14.31
N ASP A 301 5.55 -23.15 -13.13
CA ASP A 301 4.90 -24.45 -12.90
C ASP A 301 3.42 -24.40 -13.32
N LYS A 302 3.12 -25.11 -14.41
CA LYS A 302 1.79 -25.25 -15.00
C LYS A 302 0.77 -25.88 -14.05
N SER A 303 1.19 -26.82 -13.19
CA SER A 303 0.32 -27.47 -12.21
C SER A 303 -0.17 -26.44 -11.18
N ASN A 304 0.74 -25.61 -10.67
CA ASN A 304 0.40 -24.54 -9.73
C ASN A 304 -0.47 -23.46 -10.38
N GLN A 305 -0.18 -23.08 -11.64
CA GLN A 305 -1.02 -22.16 -12.41
C GLN A 305 -2.45 -22.66 -12.53
N LYS A 306 -2.62 -23.91 -13.00
CA LYS A 306 -3.93 -24.55 -13.16
C LYS A 306 -4.66 -24.66 -11.83
N MET A 307 -3.99 -25.12 -10.77
CA MET A 307 -4.53 -25.19 -9.42
C MET A 307 -5.08 -23.83 -8.97
N CYS A 308 -4.33 -22.74 -9.19
CA CYS A 308 -4.75 -21.40 -8.80
C CYS A 308 -5.99 -20.94 -9.57
N VAL A 309 -6.00 -21.10 -10.90
CA VAL A 309 -7.15 -20.74 -11.76
C VAL A 309 -8.40 -21.54 -11.35
N GLU A 310 -8.27 -22.85 -11.19
CA GLU A 310 -9.39 -23.73 -10.80
C GLU A 310 -9.90 -23.43 -9.39
N PHE A 311 -9.00 -23.17 -8.44
CA PHE A 311 -9.36 -22.75 -7.09
C PHE A 311 -10.20 -21.47 -7.11
N MET A 312 -9.74 -20.45 -7.85
CA MET A 312 -10.45 -19.18 -7.97
C MET A 312 -11.77 -19.31 -8.74
N ALA A 313 -11.84 -20.15 -9.77
CA ALA A 313 -13.07 -20.43 -10.51
C ALA A 313 -14.11 -21.16 -9.65
N LYS A 314 -13.67 -22.09 -8.78
CA LYS A 314 -14.55 -22.84 -7.87
C LYS A 314 -15.08 -21.95 -6.74
N LYS A 315 -14.24 -21.07 -6.18
CA LYS A 315 -14.61 -20.18 -5.07
C LYS A 315 -15.32 -18.89 -5.50
N GLY A 316 -15.11 -18.47 -6.75
CA GLY A 316 -15.78 -17.31 -7.35
C GLY A 316 -17.23 -17.57 -7.78
N LYS A 317 -17.65 -18.84 -7.89
CA LYS A 317 -19.06 -19.23 -8.07
C LYS A 317 -19.85 -19.10 -6.77
#